data_AF-A0A4Q6GMI0-F1
#
_entry.id   AF-A0A4Q6GMI0-F1
#
_cell.length_a   1.000
_cell.length_b   1.000
_cell.length_c   1.000
_cell.angle_alpha   90.00
_cell.angle_beta   90.00
_cell.angle_gamma   90.00
#
_symmetry.space_group_name_H-M   'P 1'
#
loop_
_entity.id
_entity.type
_entity.pdbx_description
1 polymer ?
#
loop_
_entity_poly.entity_id
_entity_poly.type
_entity_poly.pdbx_seq_one_letter_code
_entity_poly.pdbx_strand_id
1 'polypeptide(L)'
;MNARIETAFSRRLTLALYLREAKYEFLRVLRTPAFSVPTLVFAPMFYLLFGVLLNRGSAGAASYLMATYSVFGVIGPGLFGFGVGLAMDRERGLLTLKRVQPVPALAPLLARMGMAMLFAACIGVILLALGMTLGGVRMGLA
;
A
#
# COMPACT_ATOMS: atom_id res chain seq x y z
N MET A 1 -12.84 0.50 48.42
CA MET A 1 -11.50 1.03 48.10
C MET A 1 -11.47 1.30 46.60
N ASN A 2 -11.88 2.51 46.21
CA ASN A 2 -12.17 2.88 44.81
C ASN A 2 -10.87 3.28 44.10
N ALA A 3 -10.21 2.32 43.45
CA ALA A 3 -9.13 2.62 42.53
C ALA A 3 -9.73 3.19 41.23
N ARG A 4 -9.85 4.52 41.16
CA ARG A 4 -10.03 5.22 39.89
C ARG A 4 -8.77 4.93 39.07
N ILE A 5 -8.87 4.03 38.10
CA ILE A 5 -7.84 3.87 37.09
C ILE A 5 -7.89 5.14 36.26
N GLU A 6 -7.06 6.12 36.61
CA GLU A 6 -6.77 7.25 35.74
C GLU A 6 -6.04 6.70 34.51
N THR A 7 -6.80 6.25 33.51
CA THR A 7 -6.32 5.85 32.19
C THR A 7 -5.94 7.08 31.36
N ALA A 8 -5.14 8.00 31.94
CA ALA A 8 -4.52 9.06 31.18
C ALA A 8 -3.30 8.48 30.46
N PHE A 9 -3.54 7.65 29.44
CA PHE A 9 -2.50 7.23 28.51
C PHE A 9 -1.88 8.50 27.92
N SER A 10 -0.59 8.76 28.24
CA SER A 10 0.13 9.90 27.68
C SER A 10 0.06 9.83 26.15
N ARG A 11 -0.34 10.92 25.48
CA ARG A 11 -0.46 10.98 24.00
C ARG A 11 0.76 10.41 23.28
N ARG A 12 1.96 10.55 23.85
CA ARG A 12 3.20 9.99 23.31
C ARG A 12 3.24 8.47 23.34
N LEU A 13 2.76 7.84 24.41
CA LEU A 13 2.71 6.39 24.56
C LEU A 13 1.68 5.78 23.61
N THR A 14 0.52 6.44 23.47
CA THR A 14 -0.50 6.08 22.49
C THR A 14 0.05 6.17 21.06
N LEU A 15 0.71 7.27 20.70
CA LEU A 15 1.35 7.42 19.38
C LEU A 15 2.46 6.39 19.14
N ALA A 16 3.27 6.07 20.15
CA ALA A 16 4.30 5.04 20.04
C ALA A 16 3.71 3.65 19.79
N LEU A 17 2.56 3.33 20.39
CA LEU A 17 1.80 2.10 20.13
C LEU A 17 1.30 2.06 18.68
N TYR A 18 0.66 3.13 18.20
CA TYR A 18 0.24 3.25 16.80
C TYR A 18 1.41 3.03 15.83
N LEU A 19 2.57 3.65 16.09
CA LEU A 19 3.75 3.52 15.23
C LEU A 19 4.32 2.09 15.24
N ARG A 20 4.34 1.45 16.40
CA ARG A 20 4.83 0.07 16.53
C ARG A 20 3.90 -0.90 15.82
N GLU A 21 2.60 -0.74 15.97
CA GLU A 21 1.61 -1.57 15.28
C GLU A 21 1.71 -1.39 13.77
N ALA A 22 1.83 -0.15 13.27
CA ALA A 22 2.08 0.12 11.86
C ALA A 22 3.36 -0.55 11.33
N LYS A 23 4.46 -0.53 12.12
CA LYS A 23 5.70 -1.21 11.76
C LYS A 23 5.55 -2.72 11.66
N TYR A 24 4.85 -3.34 12.61
CA TYR A 24 4.62 -4.79 12.58
C TYR A 24 3.67 -5.21 11.46
N GLU A 25 2.65 -4.41 11.18
CA GLU A 25 1.75 -4.58 10.03
C GLU A 25 2.56 -4.52 8.71
N PHE A 26 3.45 -3.54 8.57
CA PHE A 26 4.34 -3.42 7.42
C PHE A 26 5.23 -4.65 7.23
N LEU A 27 5.90 -5.07 8.31
CA LEU A 27 6.76 -6.24 8.31
C LEU A 27 5.98 -7.53 8.01
N ARG A 28 4.73 -7.64 8.44
CA ARG A 28 3.86 -8.77 8.14
C ARG A 28 3.55 -8.84 6.65
N VAL A 29 3.21 -7.70 6.03
CA VAL A 29 2.92 -7.61 4.58
C VAL A 29 4.18 -7.90 3.75
N LEU A 30 5.34 -7.37 4.16
CA LEU A 30 6.62 -7.68 3.49
C LEU A 30 7.01 -9.16 3.57
N ARG A 31 6.62 -9.84 4.67
CA ARG A 31 6.87 -11.28 4.87
C ARG A 31 5.85 -12.18 4.17
N THR A 32 4.81 -11.62 3.55
CA THR A 32 3.87 -12.37 2.72
C THR A 32 4.16 -12.13 1.24
N PRO A 33 5.18 -12.79 0.66
CA PRO A 33 5.65 -12.51 -0.71
C PRO A 33 4.57 -12.75 -1.77
N ALA A 34 3.63 -13.67 -1.51
CA ALA A 34 2.53 -13.96 -2.42
C ALA A 34 1.61 -12.75 -2.70
N PHE A 35 1.54 -11.77 -1.79
CA PHE A 35 0.73 -10.56 -1.98
C PHE A 35 1.55 -9.38 -2.51
N SER A 36 2.77 -9.19 -2.01
CA SER A 36 3.61 -8.04 -2.35
C SER A 36 4.29 -8.14 -3.71
N VAL A 37 4.66 -9.34 -4.14
CA VAL A 37 5.37 -9.53 -5.41
C VAL A 37 4.46 -9.26 -6.62
N PRO A 38 3.25 -9.84 -6.74
CA PRO A 38 2.42 -9.61 -7.92
C PRO A 38 1.95 -8.15 -8.02
N THR A 39 1.66 -7.51 -6.88
CA THR A 39 1.23 -6.10 -6.85
C THR A 39 2.34 -5.15 -7.30
N LEU A 40 3.59 -5.38 -6.90
CA LEU A 40 4.70 -4.53 -7.34
C LEU A 40 5.14 -4.81 -8.77
N VAL A 41 5.12 -6.08 -9.21
CA VAL A 41 5.77 -6.49 -10.46
C VAL A 41 4.83 -6.35 -11.66
N PHE A 42 3.54 -6.65 -11.53
CA PHE A 42 2.67 -6.73 -12.70
C PHE A 42 2.47 -5.40 -13.42
N ALA A 43 2.21 -4.31 -12.69
CA ALA A 43 1.99 -3.00 -13.33
C ALA A 43 3.23 -2.51 -14.11
N PRO A 44 4.44 -2.48 -13.52
CA PRO A 44 5.66 -2.13 -14.24
C PRO A 44 5.99 -3.07 -15.39
N MET A 45 5.75 -4.38 -15.23
CA MET A 45 6.00 -5.37 -16.28
C MET A 45 5.09 -5.13 -17.49
N PHE A 46 3.80 -4.86 -17.28
CA PHE A 46 2.90 -4.55 -18.38
C PHE A 46 3.23 -3.22 -19.06
N TYR A 47 3.65 -2.21 -18.28
CA TYR A 47 4.13 -0.97 -18.87
C TYR A 47 5.39 -1.18 -19.73
N LEU A 48 6.36 -1.98 -19.26
CA LEU A 48 7.54 -2.33 -20.04
C LEU A 48 7.17 -3.05 -21.33
N LEU A 49 6.28 -4.04 -21.26
CA LEU A 49 5.87 -4.80 -22.42
C LEU A 49 5.14 -3.93 -23.45
N PHE A 50 4.11 -3.20 -23.03
CA PHE A 50 3.20 -2.51 -23.95
C PHE A 50 3.57 -1.06 -24.21
N GLY A 51 4.05 -0.34 -23.19
CA GLY A 51 4.43 1.07 -23.27
C GLY A 51 5.83 1.31 -23.84
N VAL A 52 6.72 0.33 -23.73
CA VAL A 52 8.11 0.42 -24.22
C VAL A 52 8.38 -0.58 -25.34
N LEU A 53 8.24 -1.88 -25.11
CA LEU A 53 8.71 -2.92 -26.04
C LEU A 53 7.84 -3.04 -27.30
N LEU A 54 6.52 -3.01 -27.13
CA LEU A 54 5.55 -3.10 -28.23
C LEU A 54 5.13 -1.73 -28.77
N ASN A 55 5.53 -0.65 -28.09
CA ASN A 55 5.24 0.69 -28.53
C ASN A 55 6.16 1.04 -29.70
N ARG A 56 5.59 1.14 -30.91
CA ARG A 56 6.30 1.41 -32.18
C ARG A 56 6.80 2.86 -32.29
N GLY A 57 7.40 3.40 -31.23
CA GLY A 57 7.93 4.77 -31.18
C GLY A 57 6.89 5.87 -30.99
N SER A 58 5.64 5.54 -30.65
CA SER A 58 4.60 6.56 -30.47
C SER A 58 4.62 7.13 -29.05
N ALA A 59 5.06 8.38 -28.90
CA ALA A 59 5.14 9.05 -27.61
C ALA A 59 3.76 9.20 -26.93
N GLY A 60 2.69 9.40 -27.73
CA GLY A 60 1.32 9.48 -27.22
C GLY A 60 0.84 8.18 -26.56
N ALA A 61 1.16 7.03 -27.15
CA ALA A 61 0.76 5.73 -26.58
C ALA A 61 1.55 5.40 -25.31
N ALA A 62 2.83 5.76 -25.24
CA ALA A 62 3.63 5.59 -24.01
C ALA A 62 3.00 6.34 -22.82
N SER A 63 2.61 7.59 -23.01
CA SER A 63 1.98 8.41 -21.97
C SER A 63 0.61 7.87 -21.56
N TYR A 64 -0.21 7.46 -22.53
CA TYR A 64 -1.53 6.88 -22.26
C TYR A 64 -1.41 5.57 -21.48
N LEU A 65 -0.54 4.66 -21.92
CA LEU A 65 -0.31 3.39 -21.24
C LEU A 65 0.33 3.58 -19.86
N MET A 66 1.19 4.59 -19.68
CA MET A 66 1.72 4.94 -18.36
C MET A 66 0.59 5.31 -17.40
N ALA A 67 -0.36 6.15 -17.82
CA ALA A 67 -1.52 6.52 -17.02
C ALA A 67 -2.41 5.31 -16.70
N THR A 68 -2.72 4.48 -17.72
CA THR A 68 -3.54 3.27 -17.53
C THR A 68 -2.90 2.29 -16.54
N TYR A 69 -1.61 1.97 -16.71
CA TYR A 69 -0.92 1.03 -15.85
C TYR A 69 -0.62 1.61 -14.46
N SER A 70 -0.58 2.93 -14.31
CA SER A 70 -0.53 3.57 -12.99
C SER A 70 -1.81 3.30 -12.21
N VAL A 71 -2.98 3.50 -12.83
CA VAL A 71 -4.27 3.18 -12.19
C VAL A 71 -4.35 1.69 -11.87
N PHE A 72 -3.99 0.83 -12.83
CA PHE A 72 -3.94 -0.62 -12.62
C PHE A 72 -3.03 -1.01 -11.44
N GLY A 73 -1.86 -0.36 -11.34
CA GLY A 73 -0.90 -0.58 -10.27
C GLY A 73 -1.43 -0.24 -8.88
N VAL A 74 -2.30 0.77 -8.74
CA VAL A 74 -2.88 1.17 -7.45
C VAL A 74 -4.01 0.23 -7.00
N ILE A 75 -4.73 -0.38 -7.94
CA ILE A 75 -5.83 -1.32 -7.64
C ILE A 75 -5.32 -2.51 -6.80
N GLY A 76 -4.13 -3.02 -7.14
CA GLY A 76 -3.54 -4.19 -6.49
C GLY A 76 -3.32 -4.00 -4.96
N PRO A 77 -2.55 -3.00 -4.52
CA PRO A 77 -2.38 -2.70 -3.10
C PRO A 77 -3.70 -2.40 -2.36
N GLY A 78 -4.67 -1.78 -3.03
CA GLY A 78 -6.00 -1.54 -2.47
C GLY A 78 -6.79 -2.84 -2.21
N LEU A 79 -6.84 -3.73 -3.20
CA LEU A 79 -7.57 -5.00 -3.08
C LEU A 79 -6.86 -5.99 -2.17
N PHE A 80 -5.56 -6.20 -2.36
CA PHE A 80 -4.82 -7.25 -1.66
C PHE A 80 -4.21 -6.76 -0.33
N GLY A 81 -3.63 -5.55 -0.32
CA GLY A 81 -3.00 -4.99 0.88
C GLY A 81 -4.01 -4.54 1.94
N PHE A 82 -5.12 -3.94 1.51
CA PHE A 82 -6.20 -3.51 2.40
C PHE A 82 -7.39 -4.48 2.43
N GLY A 83 -8.03 -4.76 1.28
CA GLY A 83 -9.28 -5.53 1.20
C GLY A 83 -9.18 -6.96 1.74
N VAL A 84 -8.38 -7.81 1.09
CA VAL A 84 -8.17 -9.20 1.48
C VAL A 84 -7.56 -9.29 2.88
N GLY A 85 -6.59 -8.42 3.18
CA GLY A 85 -5.97 -8.35 4.50
C GLY A 85 -6.97 -8.09 5.63
N LEU A 86 -7.95 -7.21 5.43
CA LEU A 86 -9.02 -6.95 6.39
C LEU A 86 -10.00 -8.13 6.51
N ALA A 87 -10.31 -8.79 5.40
CA ALA A 87 -11.16 -9.98 5.39
C ALA A 87 -10.52 -11.15 6.16
N MET A 88 -9.23 -11.39 5.95
CA MET A 88 -8.47 -12.43 6.67
C MET A 88 -8.40 -12.16 8.17
N ASP A 89 -8.23 -10.90 8.57
CA ASP A 89 -8.22 -10.55 9.99
C ASP A 89 -9.61 -10.68 10.64
N ARG A 90 -10.68 -10.44 9.86
CA ARG A 90 -12.06 -10.74 10.29
C ARG A 90 -12.28 -12.24 10.47
N GLU A 91 -11.84 -13.05 9.51
CA GLU A 91 -11.99 -14.52 9.52
C GLU A 91 -11.22 -15.17 10.67
N ARG A 92 -10.02 -14.67 11.00
CA ARG A 92 -9.19 -15.19 12.09
C ARG A 92 -9.68 -14.81 13.50
N GLY A 93 -10.79 -14.10 13.64
CA GLY A 93 -11.33 -13.70 14.94
C GLY A 93 -10.45 -12.71 15.71
N LEU A 94 -9.50 -12.05 15.04
CA LEU A 94 -8.56 -11.09 15.66
C LEU A 94 -9.29 -9.87 16.24
N LEU A 95 -10.47 -9.53 15.72
CA LEU A 95 -11.33 -8.46 16.27
C LEU A 95 -11.88 -8.83 17.66
N THR A 96 -12.09 -10.12 17.91
CA THR A 96 -12.56 -10.64 19.21
C THR A 96 -11.42 -10.65 20.23
N LEU A 97 -10.20 -10.97 19.80
CA LEU A 97 -8.98 -10.88 20.61
C LEU A 97 -8.57 -9.43 20.91
N LYS A 98 -8.70 -8.51 19.93
CA LYS A 98 -8.41 -7.08 20.11
C LYS A 98 -9.43 -6.34 20.98
N ARG A 99 -10.64 -6.88 21.18
CA ARG A 99 -11.62 -6.35 22.16
C ARG A 99 -11.16 -6.53 23.62
N VAL A 100 -10.27 -7.48 23.89
CA VAL A 100 -9.76 -7.76 25.24
C VAL A 100 -8.50 -6.93 25.56
N GLN A 101 -7.86 -6.35 24.53
CA GLN A 101 -6.68 -5.51 24.68
C GLN A 101 -7.07 -4.01 24.57
N PRO A 102 -6.42 -3.11 25.33
CA PRO A 102 -6.63 -1.67 25.22
C PRO A 102 -5.94 -1.10 23.96
N VAL A 103 -6.34 -1.59 22.79
CA VAL A 103 -5.83 -1.15 21.49
C VAL A 103 -6.95 -0.41 20.76
N PRO A 104 -6.75 0.85 20.35
CA PRO A 104 -7.76 1.58 19.60
C PRO A 104 -8.06 0.90 18.26
N ALA A 105 -9.35 0.65 17.99
CA ALA A 105 -9.81 -0.12 16.83
C ALA A 105 -9.34 0.44 15.47
N LEU A 106 -9.00 1.73 15.40
CA LEU A 106 -8.54 2.40 14.19
C LEU A 106 -7.05 2.19 13.88
N ALA A 107 -6.23 1.75 14.85
CA ALA A 107 -4.78 1.54 14.65
C ALA A 107 -4.43 0.57 13.52
N PRO A 108 -4.97 -0.66 13.46
CA PRO A 108 -4.68 -1.60 12.37
C PRO A 108 -5.27 -1.15 11.03
N LEU A 109 -6.41 -0.43 11.06
CA LEU A 109 -7.02 0.08 9.84
C LEU A 109 -6.13 1.14 9.19
N LEU A 110 -5.66 2.12 9.97
CA LEU A 110 -4.78 3.18 9.51
C LEU A 110 -3.40 2.64 9.10
N ALA A 111 -2.87 1.66 9.83
CA ALA A 111 -1.65 0.95 9.45
C ALA A 111 -1.77 0.32 8.05
N ARG A 112 -2.87 -0.41 7.78
CA ARG A 112 -3.12 -1.05 6.46
C ARG A 112 -3.36 -0.03 5.35
N MET A 113 -4.09 1.05 5.63
CA MET A 113 -4.27 2.14 4.67
C MET A 113 -2.94 2.80 4.31
N GLY A 114 -2.14 3.18 5.31
CA GLY A 114 -0.83 3.79 5.10
C GLY A 114 0.10 2.85 4.31
N MET A 115 0.00 1.55 4.58
CA MET A 115 0.69 0.52 3.84
C MET A 115 0.29 0.41 2.36
N ALA A 116 -1.01 0.38 2.07
CA ALA A 116 -1.51 0.34 0.71
C ALA A 116 -1.13 1.62 -0.06
N MET A 117 -1.19 2.79 0.60
CA MET A 117 -0.76 4.07 0.03
C MET A 117 0.75 4.09 -0.28
N LEU A 118 1.58 3.55 0.62
CA LEU A 118 3.03 3.46 0.38
C LEU A 118 3.34 2.59 -0.83
N PHE A 119 2.71 1.41 -0.94
CA PHE A 119 2.88 0.52 -2.08
C PHE A 119 2.42 1.18 -3.40
N ALA A 120 1.26 1.84 -3.38
CA ALA A 120 0.77 2.61 -4.51
C ALA A 120 1.75 3.71 -4.94
N ALA A 121 2.32 4.43 -3.97
CA ALA A 121 3.36 5.44 -4.23
C ALA A 121 4.62 4.82 -4.84
N CYS A 122 5.11 3.70 -4.31
CA CYS A 122 6.27 2.98 -4.87
C CYS A 122 6.02 2.55 -6.33
N ILE A 123 4.85 2.00 -6.63
CA ILE A 123 4.49 1.60 -8.00
C ILE A 123 4.45 2.82 -8.93
N GLY A 124 3.87 3.93 -8.46
CA GLY A 124 3.87 5.20 -9.18
C GLY A 124 5.30 5.68 -9.48
N VAL A 125 6.18 5.70 -8.48
CA VAL A 125 7.59 6.09 -8.66
C VAL A 125 8.31 5.19 -9.67
N ILE A 126 8.09 3.88 -9.63
CA ILE A 126 8.69 2.94 -10.59
C ILE A 126 8.18 3.23 -12.01
N LEU A 127 6.87 3.40 -12.19
CA LEU A 127 6.30 3.69 -13.50
C LEU A 127 6.75 5.05 -14.05
N LEU A 128 6.86 6.07 -13.19
CA LEU A 128 7.40 7.38 -13.57
C LEU A 128 8.87 7.26 -14.00
N ALA A 129 9.68 6.53 -13.24
CA ALA A 129 11.08 6.28 -13.59
C ALA A 129 11.19 5.59 -14.95
N LEU A 130 10.43 4.51 -15.17
CA LEU A 130 10.39 3.78 -16.44
C LEU A 130 9.89 4.65 -17.60
N GLY A 131 8.86 5.48 -17.36
CA GLY A 131 8.32 6.37 -18.39
C GLY A 131 9.28 7.48 -18.80
N MET A 132 10.04 8.03 -17.84
CA MET A 132 11.06 9.03 -18.10
C MET A 132 12.30 8.46 -18.80
N THR A 133 12.77 7.27 -18.39
CA THR A 133 14.01 6.70 -18.91
C THR A 133 13.83 5.90 -20.20
N LEU A 134 12.77 5.09 -20.29
CA LEU A 134 12.57 4.13 -21.39
C LEU A 134 11.40 4.52 -22.30
N GLY A 135 10.35 5.14 -21.75
CA GLY A 135 9.16 5.54 -22.52
C GLY A 135 9.28 6.88 -23.25
N GLY A 136 10.33 7.67 -22.98
CA GLY A 136 10.49 9.02 -23.53
C GLY A 136 9.35 9.98 -23.17
N VAL A 137 8.61 9.68 -22.10
CA VAL A 137 7.45 10.47 -21.68
C VAL A 137 7.94 11.77 -21.07
N ARG A 138 7.90 12.84 -21.87
CA ARG A 138 8.05 14.21 -21.38
C ARG A 138 6.79 14.59 -20.61
N MET A 139 6.85 14.42 -19.29
CA MET A 139 5.86 15.02 -18.41
C MET A 139 6.07 16.54 -18.44
N GLY A 140 5.32 17.21 -19.31
CA GLY A 140 5.14 18.65 -19.21
C GLY A 140 4.50 18.93 -17.86
N LEU A 141 5.26 19.52 -16.95
CA LEU A 141 4.69 20.34 -15.88
C LEU A 141 3.97 21.49 -16.60
N ALA A 142 2.68 21.31 -16.86
CA ALA A 142 1.80 22.37 -17.30
C ALA A 142 1.41 23.23 -16.10
#